data_AF-A0A2W6T2G5-F1
#
_entry.id   AF-A0A2W6T2G5-F1
#
_cell.length_a   1.000
_cell.length_b   1.000
_cell.length_c   1.000
_cell.angle_alpha   90.00
_cell.angle_beta   90.00
_cell.angle_gamma   90.00
#
_symmetry.space_group_name_H-M   'P 1'
#
loop_
_entity.id
_entity.type
_entity.pdbx_description
1 polymer ?
#
loop_
_entity_poly.entity_id
_entity_poly.type
_entity_poly.pdbx_seq_one_letter_code
_entity_poly.pdbx_strand_id
1 'polypeptide(L)'
;MWVKFKEKTYESYFQTELGRLTNISFAPDQTDEGLLGFDGAFFIPFIGMTGLFPYVRVARWRRFIGISASEIDSFGDELNDRLPPFNLNLFVQYKRPERMARSNAAEWPSWGAAYYRYTTDHRQQHLLEKIANAAHGRAAVVYASPAFWSNTDLFAHGRDGTIVAHSNIADVANLTGHHRFSYREAGHHGIGHSEPQPLESSPFDAIIRRGIEQDALPFTRQMKALDASIREALDGERGSYRLWQAARQAILGGGIADAYPRARGTWLDAIYSVIAFGQAFDVRITALGVDTVAEPVETT
;
A
#
# COMPACT_ATOMS: atom_id res chain seq x y z
N MET A 1 -7.79 -19.01 -17.58
CA MET A 1 -9.07 -18.97 -16.83
C MET A 1 -8.83 -18.13 -15.60
N TRP A 2 -9.65 -17.11 -15.34
CA TRP A 2 -9.52 -16.30 -14.12
C TRP A 2 -9.66 -17.13 -12.85
N VAL A 3 -8.97 -16.73 -11.78
CA VAL A 3 -9.22 -17.30 -10.44
C VAL A 3 -10.68 -17.11 -10.02
N LYS A 4 -11.21 -18.02 -9.19
CA LYS A 4 -12.67 -18.14 -8.90
C LYS A 4 -13.23 -17.03 -8.00
N PHE A 5 -12.38 -16.25 -7.35
CA PHE A 5 -12.76 -15.13 -6.50
C PHE A 5 -12.52 -13.78 -7.19
N LYS A 6 -13.12 -12.73 -6.61
CA LYS A 6 -12.92 -11.34 -7.02
C LYS A 6 -11.72 -10.75 -6.29
N GLU A 7 -11.10 -9.75 -6.90
CA GLU A 7 -9.90 -9.08 -6.38
C GLU A 7 -10.14 -8.47 -5.00
N LYS A 8 -11.27 -7.77 -4.80
CA LYS A 8 -11.61 -7.12 -3.53
C LYS A 8 -11.68 -8.08 -2.33
N THR A 9 -12.12 -9.31 -2.53
CA THR A 9 -12.17 -10.32 -1.44
C THR A 9 -10.77 -10.76 -1.03
N TYR A 10 -9.87 -10.93 -2.01
CA TYR A 10 -8.47 -11.25 -1.75
C TYR A 10 -7.73 -10.08 -1.08
N GLU A 11 -7.92 -8.86 -1.58
CA GLU A 11 -7.41 -7.63 -0.98
C GLU A 11 -7.79 -7.52 0.50
N SER A 12 -9.06 -7.71 0.83
CA SER A 12 -9.56 -7.62 2.21
C SER A 12 -8.89 -8.63 3.15
N TYR A 13 -8.69 -9.88 2.70
CA TYR A 13 -8.00 -10.86 3.53
C TYR A 13 -6.49 -10.58 3.66
N PHE A 14 -5.84 -10.11 2.60
CA PHE A 14 -4.43 -9.70 2.65
C PHE A 14 -4.23 -8.56 3.66
N GLN A 15 -5.07 -7.53 3.61
CA GLN A 15 -5.05 -6.42 4.57
C GLN A 15 -5.35 -6.89 6.00
N THR A 16 -6.29 -7.84 6.16
CA THR A 16 -6.60 -8.42 7.48
C THR A 16 -5.39 -9.14 8.06
N GLU A 17 -4.65 -9.88 7.24
CA GLU A 17 -3.42 -10.56 7.67
C GLU A 17 -2.29 -9.59 7.99
N LEU A 18 -2.09 -8.56 7.15
CA LEU A 18 -1.16 -7.47 7.47
C LEU A 18 -1.54 -6.78 8.79
N GLY A 19 -2.84 -6.62 9.02
CA GLY A 19 -3.42 -6.15 10.27
C GLY A 19 -3.29 -7.11 11.46
N ARG A 20 -2.98 -8.40 11.25
CA ARG A 20 -2.67 -9.37 12.31
C ARG A 20 -1.18 -9.43 12.64
N LEU A 21 -0.32 -8.98 11.72
CA LEU A 21 1.09 -8.74 12.02
C LEU A 21 1.28 -7.57 12.99
N THR A 22 0.19 -6.89 13.38
CA THR A 22 0.14 -5.75 14.29
C THR A 22 -0.99 -5.86 15.32
N ASN A 23 -0.79 -5.29 16.51
CA ASN A 23 -1.86 -5.07 17.50
C ASN A 23 -2.54 -3.70 17.37
N ILE A 24 -2.04 -2.82 16.49
CA ILE A 24 -2.59 -1.50 16.20
C ILE A 24 -2.82 -1.43 14.68
N SER A 25 -4.05 -1.76 14.28
CA SER A 25 -4.53 -1.55 12.92
C SER A 25 -5.55 -0.41 12.93
N PHE A 26 -5.35 0.57 12.05
CA PHE A 26 -6.26 1.66 11.82
C PHE A 26 -6.73 1.59 10.36
N ALA A 27 -7.86 0.95 10.15
CA ALA A 27 -8.59 1.00 8.90
C ALA A 27 -9.67 2.08 9.04
N PRO A 28 -9.53 3.25 8.38
CA PRO A 28 -10.59 4.24 8.38
C PRO A 28 -11.90 3.66 7.79
N ASP A 29 -13.06 4.16 8.22
CA ASP A 29 -14.33 3.79 7.57
C ASP A 29 -14.42 4.40 6.15
N GLN A 30 -15.39 4.01 5.32
CA GLN A 30 -15.51 4.49 3.93
C GLN A 30 -15.62 6.03 3.78
N THR A 31 -16.09 6.72 4.81
CA THR A 31 -16.14 8.18 4.96
C THR A 31 -14.76 8.74 5.33
N ASP A 32 -14.08 8.06 6.26
CA ASP A 32 -12.75 8.42 6.76
C ASP A 32 -11.63 8.05 5.76
N GLU A 33 -11.81 7.04 4.91
CA GLU A 33 -10.93 6.66 3.79
C GLU A 33 -10.82 7.83 2.81
N GLY A 34 -11.93 8.50 2.55
CA GLY A 34 -11.99 9.74 1.76
C GLY A 34 -11.31 10.94 2.43
N LEU A 35 -11.11 10.88 3.76
CA LEU A 35 -10.50 11.95 4.56
C LEU A 35 -9.00 11.71 4.83
N LEU A 36 -8.52 10.46 4.90
CA LEU A 36 -7.20 10.10 5.46
C LEU A 36 -6.13 9.61 4.48
N GLY A 37 -6.46 9.19 3.27
CA GLY A 37 -5.43 8.97 2.21
C GLY A 37 -5.04 7.52 1.98
N PHE A 38 -5.41 6.62 2.87
CA PHE A 38 -4.93 5.24 2.89
C PHE A 38 -6.06 4.29 3.28
N ASP A 39 -6.02 3.08 2.74
CA ASP A 39 -7.06 2.06 3.00
C ASP A 39 -6.79 1.29 4.31
N GLY A 40 -5.60 1.44 4.89
CA GLY A 40 -5.26 0.97 6.22
C GLY A 40 -3.88 1.44 6.66
N ALA A 41 -3.70 1.69 7.95
CA ALA A 41 -2.40 1.91 8.59
C ALA A 41 -2.16 0.80 9.61
N PHE A 42 -0.94 0.27 9.65
CA PHE A 42 -0.58 -0.88 10.48
C PHE A 42 0.72 -0.61 11.23
N PHE A 43 0.77 -1.04 12.48
CA PHE A 43 1.92 -0.85 13.36
C PHE A 43 2.69 -2.16 13.54
N ILE A 44 3.84 -2.41 12.93
CA ILE A 44 4.40 -3.79 12.95
C ILE A 44 5.32 -3.96 14.18
N PRO A 45 4.90 -4.62 15.28
CA PRO A 45 5.78 -4.92 16.41
C PRO A 45 6.91 -5.87 16.00
N PHE A 46 8.06 -5.68 16.64
CA PHE A 46 9.20 -6.58 16.55
C PHE A 46 8.79 -8.03 16.93
N ILE A 47 9.12 -8.99 16.05
CA ILE A 47 8.67 -10.41 16.09
C ILE A 47 9.02 -11.13 17.41
N GLY A 48 10.00 -10.62 18.19
CA GLY A 48 10.44 -11.22 19.45
C GLY A 48 9.58 -10.97 20.69
N MET A 49 8.51 -10.16 20.62
CA MET A 49 7.77 -9.70 21.83
C MET A 49 6.25 -9.87 21.80
N THR A 50 5.73 -10.80 20.99
CA THR A 50 4.29 -11.04 20.79
C THR A 50 3.50 -11.50 22.04
N GLY A 51 4.13 -11.63 23.21
CA GLY A 51 3.51 -12.14 24.44
C GLY A 51 3.01 -11.12 25.47
N LEU A 52 3.22 -9.81 25.30
CA LEU A 52 3.14 -8.87 26.46
C LEU A 52 2.01 -7.83 26.47
N PHE A 53 1.18 -7.67 25.43
CA PHE A 53 0.24 -6.53 25.37
C PHE A 53 -1.20 -6.89 24.95
N PRO A 54 -2.18 -6.87 25.87
CA PRO A 54 -3.59 -7.10 25.59
C PRO A 54 -4.36 -5.77 25.40
N TYR A 55 -4.45 -5.28 24.16
CA TYR A 55 -5.38 -4.25 23.61
C TYR A 55 -5.56 -2.88 24.33
N VAL A 56 -6.01 -1.84 23.61
CA VAL A 56 -7.20 -0.98 23.94
C VAL A 56 -7.42 0.13 22.88
N ARG A 57 -8.70 0.30 22.50
CA ARG A 57 -9.29 1.38 21.67
C ARG A 57 -9.58 2.66 22.47
N VAL A 58 -9.44 3.83 21.85
CA VAL A 58 -10.10 5.12 22.22
C VAL A 58 -10.06 6.05 20.99
N ALA A 59 -10.99 6.92 20.59
CA ALA A 59 -12.26 7.45 21.12
C ALA A 59 -13.12 7.97 19.92
N ARG A 60 -14.41 8.28 20.13
CA ARG A 60 -15.34 8.83 19.12
C ARG A 60 -14.99 10.27 18.72
N TRP A 61 -14.85 10.54 17.42
CA TRP A 61 -14.65 11.88 16.85
C TRP A 61 -15.86 12.79 17.07
N ARG A 62 -15.61 14.05 17.46
CA ARG A 62 -16.62 15.12 17.46
C ARG A 62 -16.75 15.70 16.05
N ARG A 63 -17.98 16.07 15.66
CA ARG A 63 -18.27 16.77 14.41
C ARG A 63 -17.61 18.15 14.43
N PHE A 64 -16.66 18.39 13.54
CA PHE A 64 -16.01 19.70 13.39
C PHE A 64 -16.75 20.58 12.38
N ILE A 65 -16.93 21.85 12.74
CA ILE A 65 -17.51 22.91 11.91
C ILE A 65 -16.42 23.99 11.82
N GLY A 66 -15.71 24.04 10.69
CA GLY A 66 -14.68 25.05 10.37
C GLY A 66 -13.40 24.97 11.19
N ILE A 67 -12.26 24.75 10.52
CA ILE A 67 -10.92 24.72 11.13
C ILE A 67 -10.03 25.76 10.42
N SER A 68 -9.36 26.63 11.16
CA SER A 68 -8.35 27.57 10.65
C SER A 68 -6.99 26.90 10.45
N ALA A 69 -6.08 27.48 9.65
CA ALA A 69 -4.78 26.86 9.37
C ALA A 69 -3.92 26.63 10.61
N SER A 70 -3.94 27.53 11.60
CA SER A 70 -3.26 27.33 12.89
C SER A 70 -3.88 26.18 13.69
N GLU A 71 -5.19 25.96 13.57
CA GLU A 71 -5.87 24.82 14.19
C GLU A 71 -5.60 23.51 13.43
N ILE A 72 -5.35 23.56 12.11
CA ILE A 72 -4.90 22.40 11.32
C ILE A 72 -3.52 21.93 11.77
N ASP A 73 -2.59 22.86 12.00
CA ASP A 73 -1.25 22.51 12.47
C ASP A 73 -1.28 22.02 13.93
N SER A 74 -2.04 22.70 14.80
CA SER A 74 -2.23 22.25 16.20
C SER A 74 -2.88 20.87 16.28
N PHE A 75 -3.85 20.59 15.39
CA PHE A 75 -4.46 19.27 15.26
C PHE A 75 -3.47 18.24 14.70
N GLY A 76 -2.59 18.65 13.78
CA GLY A 76 -1.52 17.82 13.27
C GLY A 76 -0.52 17.41 14.35
N ASP A 77 -0.20 18.33 15.26
CA ASP A 77 0.66 18.06 16.43
C ASP A 77 -0.04 17.11 17.41
N GLU A 78 -1.33 17.33 17.73
CA GLU A 78 -2.13 16.41 18.56
C GLU A 78 -2.23 15.01 17.93
N LEU A 79 -2.28 14.93 16.60
CA LEU A 79 -2.29 13.67 15.87
C LEU A 79 -0.91 12.99 15.89
N ASN A 80 0.17 13.75 15.76
CA ASN A 80 1.54 13.24 15.89
C ASN A 80 1.80 12.68 17.30
N ASP A 81 1.23 13.28 18.35
CA ASP A 81 1.36 12.81 19.73
C ASP A 81 0.56 11.52 20.00
N ARG A 82 -0.46 11.24 19.18
CA ARG A 82 -1.37 10.10 19.34
C ARG A 82 -1.10 8.92 18.42
N LEU A 83 -0.45 9.17 17.28
CA LEU A 83 -0.10 8.14 16.31
C LEU A 83 1.37 7.75 16.49
N PRO A 84 1.72 6.45 16.36
CA PRO A 84 3.11 6.07 16.31
C PRO A 84 3.79 6.72 15.10
N PRO A 85 5.10 7.00 15.17
CA PRO A 85 5.82 7.48 14.00
C PRO A 85 5.86 6.38 12.93
N PHE A 86 5.91 6.79 11.66
CA PHE A 86 5.85 5.89 10.51
C PHE A 86 7.19 5.84 9.80
N ASN A 87 7.62 4.64 9.45
CA ASN A 87 8.93 4.37 8.87
C ASN A 87 8.81 4.07 7.37
N LEU A 88 7.71 3.44 6.93
CA LEU A 88 7.55 2.98 5.54
C LEU A 88 6.13 3.21 5.02
N ASN A 89 6.03 3.69 3.78
CA ASN A 89 4.78 3.64 3.01
C ASN A 89 4.77 2.40 2.11
N LEU A 90 3.85 1.47 2.34
CA LEU A 90 3.64 0.31 1.49
C LEU A 90 2.51 0.60 0.48
N PHE A 91 2.85 0.64 -0.80
CA PHE A 91 1.91 0.69 -1.91
C PHE A 91 1.71 -0.72 -2.44
N VAL A 92 0.49 -1.24 -2.35
CA VAL A 92 0.14 -2.56 -2.86
C VAL A 92 -0.89 -2.40 -3.97
N GLN A 93 -0.52 -2.82 -5.17
CA GLN A 93 -1.48 -3.05 -6.23
C GLN A 93 -1.86 -4.53 -6.24
N TYR A 94 -3.09 -4.82 -5.86
CA TYR A 94 -3.63 -6.17 -5.94
C TYR A 94 -3.88 -6.53 -7.41
N LYS A 95 -3.57 -7.77 -7.78
CA LYS A 95 -3.81 -8.30 -9.12
C LYS A 95 -4.55 -9.61 -9.04
N ARG A 96 -5.70 -9.70 -9.69
CA ARG A 96 -6.36 -10.97 -9.98
C ARG A 96 -5.65 -11.69 -11.14
N PRO A 97 -5.11 -12.90 -10.96
CA PRO A 97 -4.41 -13.58 -12.03
C PRO A 97 -5.34 -14.46 -12.88
N GLU A 98 -4.88 -14.77 -14.08
CA GLU A 98 -5.37 -15.87 -14.89
C GLU A 98 -4.55 -17.13 -14.60
N ARG A 99 -5.23 -18.22 -14.25
CA ARG A 99 -4.62 -19.55 -14.22
C ARG A 99 -4.60 -20.13 -15.63
N MET A 100 -3.41 -20.45 -16.09
CA MET A 100 -3.11 -21.07 -17.38
C MET A 100 -2.71 -22.51 -17.14
N ALA A 101 -3.49 -23.46 -17.63
CA ALA A 101 -3.28 -24.90 -17.36
C ALA A 101 -3.17 -25.76 -18.63
N ARG A 102 -3.33 -25.15 -19.80
CA ARG A 102 -3.28 -25.85 -21.09
C ARG A 102 -1.93 -25.63 -21.75
N SER A 103 -1.44 -26.66 -22.45
CA SER A 103 -0.17 -26.63 -23.16
C SER A 103 -0.08 -25.64 -24.31
N ASN A 104 -1.23 -25.12 -24.77
CA ASN A 104 -1.31 -24.08 -25.80
C ASN A 104 -1.31 -22.65 -25.23
N ALA A 105 -1.09 -22.48 -23.92
CA ALA A 105 -0.98 -21.17 -23.31
C ALA A 105 0.30 -20.44 -23.74
N ALA A 106 0.24 -19.13 -23.91
CA ALA A 106 1.32 -18.34 -24.52
C ALA A 106 2.66 -18.45 -23.80
N GLU A 107 2.64 -18.51 -22.47
CA GLU A 107 3.84 -18.63 -21.63
C GLU A 107 4.12 -20.08 -21.20
N TRP A 108 3.41 -21.07 -21.76
CA TRP A 108 3.66 -22.49 -21.48
C TRP A 108 5.11 -22.93 -21.74
N PRO A 109 5.80 -22.47 -22.81
CA PRO A 109 7.19 -22.85 -23.06
C PRO A 109 8.14 -22.48 -21.91
N SER A 110 7.82 -21.44 -21.13
CA SER A 110 8.64 -21.00 -19.99
C SER A 110 8.45 -21.86 -18.74
N TRP A 111 7.33 -22.57 -18.63
CA TRP A 111 6.92 -23.23 -17.40
C TRP A 111 6.77 -24.75 -17.52
N GLY A 112 6.33 -25.26 -18.67
CA GLY A 112 6.03 -26.67 -18.90
C GLY A 112 4.91 -27.25 -18.03
N ALA A 113 4.19 -26.40 -17.28
CA ALA A 113 3.19 -26.79 -16.30
C ALA A 113 2.16 -25.66 -16.11
N ALA A 114 1.13 -25.91 -15.30
CA ALA A 114 0.16 -24.87 -14.97
C ALA A 114 0.81 -23.70 -14.20
N TYR A 115 0.42 -22.47 -14.56
CA TYR A 115 0.97 -21.23 -14.01
C TYR A 115 -0.11 -20.16 -13.87
N TYR A 116 0.23 -19.07 -13.19
CA TYR A 116 -0.57 -17.86 -13.04
C TYR A 116 0.05 -16.73 -13.84
N ARG A 117 -0.78 -15.82 -14.35
CA ARG A 117 -0.30 -14.60 -15.01
C ARG A 117 -1.21 -13.42 -14.75
N TYR A 118 -0.66 -12.22 -14.77
CA TYR A 118 -1.41 -10.97 -14.84
C TYR A 118 -0.73 -9.99 -15.81
N THR A 119 -1.52 -9.06 -16.34
CA THR A 119 -1.06 -7.98 -17.21
C THR A 119 -0.89 -6.71 -16.40
N THR A 120 0.18 -5.96 -16.65
CA THR A 120 0.41 -4.64 -16.09
C THR A 120 -0.08 -3.58 -17.08
N ASP A 121 -0.78 -2.56 -16.58
CA ASP A 121 -1.11 -1.39 -17.40
C ASP A 121 0.14 -0.50 -17.48
N HIS A 122 0.57 -0.14 -18.69
CA HIS A 122 1.84 0.57 -18.90
C HIS A 122 1.87 1.93 -18.18
N ARG A 123 0.74 2.63 -18.14
CA ARG A 123 0.66 3.95 -17.51
C ARG A 123 0.67 3.83 -15.98
N GLN A 124 -0.08 2.86 -15.43
CA GLN A 124 -0.04 2.55 -14.01
C GLN A 124 1.36 2.10 -13.58
N GLN A 125 1.99 1.17 -14.31
CA GLN A 125 3.34 0.67 -14.07
C GLN A 125 4.35 1.82 -13.98
N HIS A 126 4.44 2.63 -15.03
CA HIS A 126 5.39 3.74 -15.11
C HIS A 126 5.20 4.77 -13.99
N LEU A 127 3.96 5.03 -13.58
CA LEU A 127 3.68 5.92 -12.46
C LEU A 127 4.11 5.33 -11.11
N LEU A 128 3.83 4.05 -10.88
CA LEU A 128 4.25 3.33 -9.68
C LEU A 128 5.77 3.24 -9.57
N GLU A 129 6.48 3.06 -10.69
CA GLU A 129 7.95 3.13 -10.76
C GLU A 129 8.48 4.50 -10.34
N LYS A 130 7.89 5.58 -10.87
CA LYS A 130 8.27 6.93 -10.50
C LYS A 130 8.06 7.21 -9.01
N ILE A 131 6.98 6.70 -8.41
CA ILE A 131 6.75 6.82 -6.96
C ILE A 131 7.80 6.06 -6.17
N ALA A 132 8.12 4.82 -6.57
CA ALA A 132 9.16 4.03 -5.91
C ALA A 132 10.50 4.78 -5.92
N ASN A 133 10.84 5.42 -7.04
CA ASN A 133 12.06 6.21 -7.20
C ASN A 133 12.03 7.51 -6.38
N ALA A 134 10.94 8.27 -6.46
CA ALA A 134 10.76 9.56 -5.76
C ALA A 134 10.62 9.42 -4.25
N ALA A 135 10.26 8.24 -3.75
CA ALA A 135 10.17 7.98 -2.32
C ALA A 135 11.54 7.71 -1.66
N HIS A 136 12.63 7.59 -2.44
CA HIS A 136 14.00 7.39 -1.95
C HIS A 136 14.11 6.28 -0.87
N GLY A 137 13.45 5.15 -1.11
CA GLY A 137 13.43 4.01 -0.19
C GLY A 137 12.38 4.08 0.92
N ARG A 138 11.77 5.25 1.19
CA ARG A 138 10.69 5.41 2.18
C ARG A 138 9.33 4.90 1.74
N ALA A 139 9.27 4.36 0.53
CA ALA A 139 8.12 3.59 0.07
C ALA A 139 8.56 2.26 -0.55
N ALA A 140 7.74 1.23 -0.34
CA ALA A 140 7.80 -0.02 -1.06
C ALA A 140 6.59 -0.10 -1.98
N VAL A 141 6.80 -0.37 -3.26
CA VAL A 141 5.73 -0.42 -4.26
C VAL A 141 5.73 -1.80 -4.91
N VAL A 142 4.67 -2.57 -4.63
CA VAL A 142 4.60 -3.98 -5.01
C VAL A 142 3.28 -4.34 -5.68
N TYR A 143 3.33 -5.33 -6.56
CA TYR A 143 2.17 -6.12 -6.96
C TYR A 143 1.99 -7.31 -6.02
N ALA A 144 0.76 -7.56 -5.59
CA ALA A 144 0.42 -8.76 -4.82
C ALA A 144 -0.65 -9.56 -5.57
N SER A 145 -0.37 -10.83 -5.84
CA SER A 145 -1.28 -11.73 -6.56
C SER A 145 -1.32 -13.12 -5.93
N PRO A 146 -2.49 -13.75 -5.75
CA PRO A 146 -2.60 -15.07 -5.13
C PRO A 146 -1.90 -16.15 -5.97
N ALA A 147 -1.29 -17.13 -5.31
CA ALA A 147 -0.77 -18.36 -5.92
C ALA A 147 -1.75 -19.56 -5.80
N PHE A 148 -3.02 -19.27 -5.53
CA PHE A 148 -4.13 -20.21 -5.46
C PHE A 148 -5.32 -19.69 -6.27
N TRP A 149 -6.30 -20.55 -6.55
CA TRP A 149 -7.34 -20.22 -7.55
C TRP A 149 -8.77 -20.51 -7.14
N SER A 150 -9.02 -21.27 -6.07
CA SER A 150 -10.38 -21.62 -5.65
C SER A 150 -10.88 -20.74 -4.49
N ASN A 151 -12.21 -20.61 -4.36
CA ASN A 151 -12.82 -19.95 -3.20
C ASN A 151 -12.53 -20.72 -1.91
N THR A 152 -12.45 -22.05 -2.00
CA THR A 152 -12.11 -22.92 -0.88
C THR A 152 -10.73 -22.57 -0.32
N ASP A 153 -9.73 -22.43 -1.20
CA ASP A 153 -8.37 -22.02 -0.80
C ASP A 153 -8.38 -20.61 -0.22
N LEU A 154 -9.07 -19.66 -0.86
CA LEU A 154 -9.17 -18.28 -0.37
C LEU A 154 -9.72 -18.23 1.06
N PHE A 155 -10.82 -18.92 1.34
CA PHE A 155 -11.42 -18.91 2.67
C PHE A 155 -10.57 -19.67 3.69
N ALA A 156 -9.90 -20.76 3.27
CA ALA A 156 -8.97 -21.48 4.13
C ALA A 156 -7.79 -20.58 4.53
N HIS A 157 -7.11 -19.96 3.57
CA HIS A 157 -5.99 -19.05 3.83
C HIS A 157 -6.42 -17.80 4.60
N GLY A 158 -7.59 -17.23 4.30
CA GLY A 158 -8.12 -16.08 5.03
C GLY A 158 -8.46 -16.40 6.49
N ARG A 159 -9.01 -17.60 6.76
CA ARG A 159 -9.22 -18.10 8.12
C ARG A 159 -7.88 -18.30 8.84
N ASP A 160 -6.94 -18.97 8.18
CA ASP A 160 -5.67 -19.40 8.76
C ASP A 160 -4.64 -18.25 8.84
N GLY A 161 -4.92 -17.10 8.22
CA GLY A 161 -4.03 -15.94 8.20
C GLY A 161 -2.75 -16.19 7.42
N THR A 162 -2.87 -16.84 6.26
CA THR A 162 -1.73 -17.25 5.42
C THR A 162 -1.85 -16.80 3.96
N ILE A 163 -2.72 -15.84 3.65
CA ILE A 163 -2.86 -15.20 2.34
C ILE A 163 -1.52 -14.63 1.86
N VAL A 164 -0.80 -13.86 2.67
CA VAL A 164 0.49 -13.26 2.26
C VAL A 164 1.49 -14.36 1.90
N ALA A 165 1.59 -15.40 2.73
CA ALA A 165 2.45 -16.55 2.49
C ALA A 165 2.05 -17.39 1.25
N HIS A 166 0.79 -17.28 0.81
CA HIS A 166 0.26 -17.95 -0.38
C HIS A 166 0.06 -16.98 -1.56
N SER A 167 0.75 -15.84 -1.53
CA SER A 167 0.78 -14.85 -2.60
C SER A 167 2.15 -14.76 -3.24
N ASN A 168 2.17 -14.37 -4.51
CA ASN A 168 3.34 -13.91 -5.21
C ASN A 168 3.40 -12.38 -5.14
N ILE A 169 4.53 -11.87 -4.67
CA ILE A 169 4.76 -10.45 -4.43
C ILE A 169 5.93 -10.02 -5.32
N ALA A 170 5.67 -9.06 -6.20
CA ALA A 170 6.65 -8.60 -7.18
C ALA A 170 6.89 -7.10 -7.05
N ASP A 171 8.16 -6.70 -6.97
CA ASP A 171 8.57 -5.30 -6.91
C ASP A 171 8.25 -4.62 -8.24
N VAL A 172 7.55 -3.49 -8.21
CA VAL A 172 7.17 -2.78 -9.44
C VAL A 172 8.40 -2.46 -10.29
N ALA A 173 9.50 -2.05 -9.66
CA ALA A 173 10.75 -1.72 -10.34
C ALA A 173 11.35 -2.89 -11.15
N ASN A 174 11.05 -4.14 -10.78
CA ASN A 174 11.53 -5.31 -11.52
C ASN A 174 10.69 -5.61 -12.76
N LEU A 175 9.48 -5.07 -12.86
CA LEU A 175 8.59 -5.26 -14.01
C LEU A 175 8.78 -4.20 -15.10
N THR A 176 9.78 -3.32 -14.97
CA THR A 176 10.03 -2.26 -15.96
C THR A 176 10.24 -2.82 -17.36
N GLY A 177 9.46 -2.29 -18.31
CA GLY A 177 9.49 -2.75 -19.70
C GLY A 177 8.77 -4.09 -19.96
N HIS A 178 8.21 -4.73 -18.93
CA HIS A 178 7.42 -5.95 -19.07
C HIS A 178 5.92 -5.63 -18.98
N HIS A 179 5.12 -6.15 -19.91
CA HIS A 179 3.67 -5.91 -19.95
C HIS A 179 2.86 -7.03 -19.28
N ARG A 180 3.52 -8.14 -18.97
CA ARG A 180 2.91 -9.31 -18.35
C ARG A 180 3.91 -9.95 -17.41
N PHE A 181 3.39 -10.49 -16.32
CA PHE A 181 4.16 -11.25 -15.36
C PHE A 181 3.49 -12.59 -15.13
N SER A 182 4.30 -13.63 -14.98
CA SER A 182 3.82 -14.99 -14.70
C SER A 182 4.65 -15.66 -13.64
N TYR A 183 4.04 -16.59 -12.92
CA TYR A 183 4.65 -17.32 -11.82
C TYR A 183 3.88 -18.62 -11.59
N ARG A 184 4.48 -19.58 -10.88
CA ARG A 184 3.81 -20.85 -10.54
C ARG A 184 3.41 -20.95 -9.08
N GLU A 185 4.21 -20.36 -8.20
CA GLU A 185 4.15 -20.58 -6.75
C GLU A 185 4.14 -19.24 -6.02
N ALA A 186 3.78 -19.30 -4.74
CA ALA A 186 3.89 -18.15 -3.83
C ALA A 186 5.37 -17.76 -3.65
N GLY A 187 5.61 -16.56 -3.15
CA GLY A 187 6.96 -16.02 -2.96
C GLY A 187 7.18 -14.75 -3.76
N HIS A 188 8.36 -14.61 -4.35
CA HIS A 188 8.81 -13.36 -4.97
C HIS A 188 9.54 -13.56 -6.30
N HIS A 189 9.37 -14.74 -6.91
CA HIS A 189 9.97 -15.08 -8.19
C HIS A 189 8.92 -15.23 -9.29
N GLY A 190 9.31 -14.91 -10.51
CA GLY A 190 8.49 -15.14 -11.69
C GLY A 190 9.23 -14.81 -12.97
N ILE A 191 8.48 -14.62 -14.04
CA ILE A 191 8.99 -14.29 -15.37
C ILE A 191 8.24 -13.07 -15.89
N GLY A 192 9.00 -12.02 -16.22
CA GLY A 192 8.53 -10.87 -16.96
C GLY A 192 8.43 -11.20 -18.46
N HIS A 193 7.36 -10.74 -19.10
CA HIS A 193 7.05 -11.02 -20.48
C HIS A 193 6.98 -9.73 -21.27
N SER A 194 8.08 -9.43 -21.93
CA SER A 194 8.23 -8.58 -23.13
C SER A 194 9.32 -9.20 -23.98
N GLU A 195 10.44 -9.49 -23.32
CA GLU A 195 11.29 -10.66 -23.56
C GLU A 195 11.22 -11.55 -22.30
N PRO A 196 11.13 -12.89 -22.41
CA PRO A 196 11.04 -13.76 -21.24
C PRO A 196 12.27 -13.65 -20.35
N GLN A 197 12.13 -12.98 -19.22
CA GLN A 197 13.22 -12.74 -18.27
C GLN A 197 12.82 -13.25 -16.88
N PRO A 198 13.63 -14.11 -16.24
CA PRO A 198 13.46 -14.44 -14.83
C PRO A 198 13.63 -13.19 -13.97
N LEU A 199 12.70 -12.97 -13.06
CA LEU A 199 12.70 -11.84 -12.13
C LEU A 199 12.60 -12.35 -10.70
N GLU A 200 13.35 -11.71 -9.82
CA GLU A 200 13.40 -11.99 -8.39
C GLU A 200 13.24 -10.67 -7.64
N SER A 201 12.17 -10.57 -6.86
CA SER A 201 11.82 -9.39 -6.07
C SER A 201 12.25 -9.56 -4.62
N SER A 202 12.17 -8.49 -3.85
CA SER A 202 12.42 -8.55 -2.42
C SER A 202 11.38 -9.46 -1.74
N PRO A 203 11.79 -10.42 -0.88
CA PRO A 203 10.86 -11.12 -0.01
C PRO A 203 10.04 -10.13 0.82
N PHE A 204 8.76 -10.45 1.07
CA PHE A 204 7.88 -9.52 1.79
C PHE A 204 8.38 -9.19 3.20
N ASP A 205 8.91 -10.17 3.92
CA ASP A 205 9.52 -9.98 5.23
C ASP A 205 10.75 -9.06 5.19
N ALA A 206 11.53 -9.11 4.12
CA ALA A 206 12.65 -8.20 3.89
C ALA A 206 12.17 -6.76 3.62
N ILE A 207 11.08 -6.58 2.87
CA ILE A 207 10.45 -5.26 2.66
C ILE A 207 10.01 -4.66 4.00
N ILE A 208 9.32 -5.45 4.82
CA ILE A 208 8.88 -5.03 6.15
C ILE A 208 10.08 -4.69 7.04
N ARG A 209 11.12 -5.55 7.06
CA ARG A 209 12.33 -5.34 7.87
C ARG A 209 13.06 -4.05 7.48
N ARG A 210 13.24 -3.80 6.18
CA ARG A 210 13.81 -2.54 5.69
C ARG A 210 12.99 -1.34 6.15
N GLY A 211 11.66 -1.47 6.15
CA GLY A 211 10.78 -0.44 6.69
C GLY A 211 11.03 -0.18 8.18
N ILE A 212 11.18 -1.23 8.99
CA ILE A 212 11.49 -1.13 10.41
C ILE A 212 12.84 -0.43 10.67
N GLU A 213 13.84 -0.68 9.83
CA GLU A 213 15.19 -0.12 9.96
C GLU A 213 15.31 1.36 9.55
N GLN A 214 14.27 1.94 8.92
CA GLN A 214 14.29 3.35 8.51
C GLN A 214 13.95 4.32 9.63
N ASP A 215 14.45 5.55 9.53
CA ASP A 215 14.09 6.62 10.47
C ASP A 215 12.59 6.89 10.43
N ALA A 216 11.96 6.77 11.60
CA ALA A 216 10.54 7.03 11.79
C ALA A 216 10.27 8.54 11.65
N LEU A 217 9.22 8.91 10.91
CA LEU A 217 8.76 10.29 10.81
C LEU A 217 7.38 10.46 11.47
N PRO A 218 7.11 11.63 12.08
CA PRO A 218 5.76 11.98 12.47
C PRO A 218 4.80 11.89 11.27
N PHE A 219 3.57 11.44 11.51
CA PHE A 219 2.55 11.23 10.48
C PHE A 219 2.42 12.41 9.52
N THR A 220 2.32 13.63 10.05
CA THR A 220 2.17 14.86 9.25
C THR A 220 3.34 15.09 8.29
N ARG A 221 4.57 14.77 8.70
CA ARG A 221 5.78 14.86 7.86
C ARG A 221 5.80 13.73 6.83
N GLN A 222 5.42 12.52 7.22
CA GLN A 222 5.35 11.37 6.33
C GLN A 222 4.34 11.62 5.19
N MET A 223 3.16 12.18 5.49
CA MET A 223 2.15 12.52 4.47
C MET A 223 2.65 13.60 3.51
N LYS A 224 3.31 14.65 4.02
CA LYS A 224 3.91 15.71 3.18
C LYS A 224 5.01 15.15 2.26
N ALA A 225 5.87 14.27 2.78
CA ALA A 225 6.89 13.61 1.97
C ALA A 225 6.26 12.75 0.87
N LEU A 226 5.18 12.02 1.19
CA LEU A 226 4.47 11.19 0.23
C LEU A 226 3.78 12.00 -0.88
N ASP A 227 3.12 13.11 -0.53
CA ASP A 227 2.55 14.05 -1.49
C ASP A 227 3.63 14.61 -2.42
N ALA A 228 4.80 14.98 -1.89
CA ALA A 228 5.92 15.44 -2.70
C ALA A 228 6.35 14.36 -3.71
N SER A 229 6.53 13.11 -3.29
CA SER A 229 6.89 12.00 -4.18
C SER A 229 5.81 11.73 -5.24
N ILE A 230 4.52 11.83 -4.90
CA ILE A 230 3.42 11.69 -5.87
C ILE A 230 3.46 12.82 -6.89
N ARG A 231 3.65 14.07 -6.47
CA ARG A 231 3.71 15.23 -7.36
C ARG A 231 4.88 15.15 -8.32
N GLU A 232 6.04 14.74 -7.81
CA GLU A 232 7.23 14.48 -8.63
C GLU A 232 6.97 13.38 -9.65
N ALA A 233 6.34 12.27 -9.24
CA ALA A 233 6.00 11.18 -10.14
C ALA A 233 5.00 11.59 -11.24
N LEU A 234 4.09 12.52 -10.93
CA LEU A 234 3.12 13.06 -11.87
C LEU A 234 3.69 14.18 -12.76
N ASP A 235 4.88 14.71 -12.45
CA ASP A 235 5.48 15.78 -13.24
C ASP A 235 5.78 15.30 -14.67
N GLY A 236 5.49 16.17 -15.64
CA GLY A 236 5.55 15.86 -17.08
C GLY A 236 4.44 14.93 -17.62
N GLU A 237 3.62 14.30 -16.78
CA GLU A 237 2.57 13.34 -17.19
C GLU A 237 1.19 13.98 -17.30
N ARG A 238 0.95 14.82 -18.32
CA ARG A 238 -0.31 15.61 -18.43
C ARG A 238 -1.59 14.77 -18.27
N GLY A 239 -1.61 13.55 -18.79
CA GLY A 239 -2.74 12.64 -18.64
C GLY A 239 -2.94 12.20 -17.18
N SER A 240 -1.90 11.67 -16.55
CA SER A 240 -1.89 11.16 -15.16
C SER A 240 -2.18 12.27 -14.17
N TYR A 241 -1.56 13.44 -14.37
CA TYR A 241 -1.84 14.63 -13.59
C TYR A 241 -3.31 15.06 -13.69
N ARG A 242 -3.91 15.08 -14.90
CA ARG A 242 -5.33 15.42 -15.07
C ARG A 242 -6.27 14.43 -14.39
N LEU A 243 -5.98 13.13 -14.49
CA LEU A 243 -6.79 12.09 -13.84
C LEU A 243 -6.73 12.23 -12.32
N TRP A 244 -5.52 12.39 -11.77
CA TRP A 244 -5.30 12.65 -10.35
C TRP A 244 -6.00 13.94 -9.89
N GLN A 245 -5.90 15.02 -10.66
CA GLN A 245 -6.58 16.28 -10.36
C GLN A 245 -8.11 16.15 -10.40
N ALA A 246 -8.66 15.38 -11.34
CA ALA A 246 -10.09 15.11 -11.43
C ALA A 246 -10.57 14.28 -10.22
N ALA A 247 -9.83 13.25 -9.82
CA ALA A 247 -10.11 12.49 -8.59
C ALA A 247 -10.07 13.40 -7.35
N ARG A 248 -9.04 14.25 -7.25
CA ARG A 248 -8.90 15.24 -6.16
C ARG A 248 -10.07 16.22 -6.11
N GLN A 249 -10.53 16.70 -7.26
CA GLN A 249 -11.71 17.57 -7.35
C GLN A 249 -13.01 16.84 -6.96
N ALA A 250 -13.16 15.57 -7.34
CA ALA A 250 -14.35 14.79 -7.02
C ALA A 250 -14.51 14.54 -5.51
N ILE A 251 -13.41 14.26 -4.80
CA ILE A 251 -13.41 14.06 -3.34
C ILE A 251 -13.87 15.32 -2.59
N LEU A 252 -13.45 16.49 -3.08
CA LEU A 252 -13.63 17.76 -2.38
C LEU A 252 -14.82 18.60 -2.89
N GLY A 253 -15.46 18.19 -3.99
CA GLY A 253 -16.44 19.02 -4.70
C GLY A 253 -15.85 20.28 -5.35
N GLY A 254 -14.53 20.32 -5.56
CA GLY A 254 -13.73 21.48 -5.99
C GLY A 254 -12.26 21.34 -5.62
N GLY A 255 -11.40 22.31 -5.89
CA GLY A 255 -10.03 22.28 -5.34
C GLY A 255 -10.05 22.58 -3.84
N ILE A 256 -9.22 21.92 -3.02
CA ILE A 256 -9.10 22.30 -1.59
C ILE A 256 -8.62 23.74 -1.46
N ALA A 257 -7.83 24.22 -2.42
CA ALA A 257 -7.41 25.62 -2.47
C ALA A 257 -8.57 26.57 -2.82
N ASP A 258 -9.65 26.07 -3.43
CA ASP A 258 -10.84 26.85 -3.78
C ASP A 258 -11.82 26.87 -2.60
N ALA A 259 -12.00 25.73 -1.92
CA ALA A 259 -12.85 25.59 -0.74
C ALA A 259 -12.20 26.14 0.54
N TYR A 260 -10.88 25.95 0.69
CA TYR A 260 -10.05 26.28 1.84
C TYR A 260 -8.63 26.71 1.42
N PRO A 261 -8.45 27.93 0.87
CA PRO A 261 -7.14 28.40 0.37
C PRO A 261 -5.99 28.28 1.38
N ARG A 262 -6.31 28.39 2.67
CA ARG A 262 -5.34 28.32 3.78
C ARG A 262 -4.88 26.89 4.11
N ALA A 263 -5.59 25.86 3.64
CA ALA A 263 -5.18 24.46 3.83
C ALA A 263 -4.13 24.02 2.80
N ARG A 264 -3.88 24.82 1.75
CA ARG A 264 -2.95 24.48 0.67
C ARG A 264 -1.52 24.29 1.21
N GLY A 265 -0.88 23.17 0.84
CA GLY A 265 0.47 22.83 1.30
C GLY A 265 0.56 22.35 2.76
N THR A 266 -0.56 22.25 3.47
CA THR A 266 -0.61 21.63 4.80
C THR A 266 -0.59 20.10 4.68
N TRP A 267 -0.44 19.41 5.81
CA TRP A 267 -0.49 17.94 5.82
C TRP A 267 -1.88 17.39 5.45
N LEU A 268 -2.96 18.16 5.68
CA LEU A 268 -4.30 17.80 5.20
C LEU A 268 -4.39 17.85 3.68
N ASP A 269 -3.79 18.85 3.05
CA ASP A 269 -3.72 18.92 1.59
C ASP A 269 -2.90 17.74 0.99
N ALA A 270 -1.81 17.38 1.68
CA ALA A 270 -1.02 16.20 1.35
C ALA A 270 -1.85 14.91 1.44
N ILE A 271 -2.67 14.76 2.48
CA ILE A 271 -3.59 13.62 2.60
C ILE A 271 -4.53 13.53 1.40
N TYR A 272 -5.27 14.59 1.07
CA TYR A 272 -6.21 14.55 -0.07
C TYR A 272 -5.53 14.21 -1.39
N SER A 273 -4.28 14.66 -1.54
CA SER A 273 -3.45 14.34 -2.68
C SER A 273 -3.13 12.85 -2.74
N VAL A 274 -2.89 12.21 -1.60
CA VAL A 274 -2.67 10.76 -1.47
C VAL A 274 -3.97 9.96 -1.67
N ILE A 275 -5.14 10.36 -1.12
CA ILE A 275 -6.45 9.69 -1.44
C ILE A 275 -6.65 9.71 -2.95
N ALA A 276 -6.58 10.92 -3.53
CA ALA A 276 -6.87 11.12 -4.94
C ALA A 276 -5.98 10.25 -5.82
N PHE A 277 -4.72 10.05 -5.40
CA PHE A 277 -3.81 9.14 -6.07
C PHE A 277 -4.28 7.68 -6.00
N GLY A 278 -4.57 7.18 -4.79
CA GLY A 278 -5.06 5.82 -4.59
C GLY A 278 -6.32 5.53 -5.40
N GLN A 279 -7.27 6.47 -5.43
CA GLN A 279 -8.51 6.35 -6.22
C GLN A 279 -8.28 6.44 -7.73
N ALA A 280 -7.43 7.37 -8.19
CA ALA A 280 -7.17 7.58 -9.62
C ALA A 280 -6.49 6.38 -10.29
N PHE A 281 -5.65 5.67 -9.52
CA PHE A 281 -4.80 4.61 -10.06
C PHE A 281 -5.09 3.23 -9.46
N ASP A 282 -6.15 3.10 -8.65
CA ASP A 282 -6.56 1.85 -7.98
C ASP A 282 -5.45 1.21 -7.13
N VAL A 283 -4.66 2.05 -6.46
CA VAL A 283 -3.51 1.64 -5.64
C VAL A 283 -3.89 1.73 -4.17
N ARG A 284 -3.59 0.69 -3.40
CA ARG A 284 -3.78 0.70 -1.95
C ARG A 284 -2.52 1.21 -1.27
N ILE A 285 -2.69 2.17 -0.38
CA ILE A 285 -1.59 2.82 0.34
C ILE A 285 -1.71 2.46 1.81
N THR A 286 -0.58 2.14 2.42
CA THR A 286 -0.51 1.71 3.81
C THR A 286 0.70 2.31 4.50
N ALA A 287 0.49 2.98 5.62
CA ALA A 287 1.58 3.49 6.44
C ALA A 287 1.97 2.46 7.51
N LEU A 288 3.27 2.20 7.63
CA LEU A 288 3.87 1.24 8.56
C LEU A 288 4.78 1.95 9.57
N GLY A 289 4.62 1.65 10.86
CA GLY A 289 5.41 2.23 11.95
C GLY A 289 5.89 1.20 12.97
N VAL A 290 6.94 1.55 13.73
CA VAL A 290 7.50 0.77 14.86
C VAL A 290 7.51 1.60 16.14
N ASP A 291 7.35 0.94 17.30
CA ASP A 291 7.34 1.61 18.60
C ASP A 291 8.78 1.75 19.07
N THR A 292 9.15 2.98 19.44
CA THR A 292 10.51 3.32 19.88
C THR A 292 10.61 3.45 21.39
N VAL A 293 9.59 3.06 22.16
CA VAL A 293 9.70 3.00 23.62
C VAL A 293 10.43 1.72 24.05
N ALA A 294 11.75 1.75 23.91
CA ALA A 294 12.65 0.96 24.74
C ALA A 294 13.37 1.95 25.67
N GLU A 295 12.79 2.23 26.83
CA GLU A 295 13.63 2.66 27.94
C GLU A 295 14.61 1.51 28.24
N PRO A 296 15.91 1.80 28.40
CA PRO A 296 16.84 0.78 28.85
C PRO A 296 16.38 0.30 30.22
N VAL A 297 16.12 -1.00 30.34
CA VAL A 297 16.00 -1.65 31.64
C VAL A 297 17.36 -1.48 32.33
N GLU A 298 17.46 -0.46 33.18
CA GLU A 298 18.56 -0.37 34.14
C GLU A 298 18.50 -1.62 35.01
N THR A 299 19.42 -2.53 34.74
CA THR A 299 19.67 -3.68 35.60
C THR A 299 20.29 -3.15 36.88
N THR A 300 19.48 -3.12 37.94
CA THR A 300 19.95 -3.00 39.33
C THR A 300 19.94 -4.36 40.00
#